data_AF-A0A520G462-F1
#
_entry.id   AF-A0A520G462-F1
#
_cell.length_a   1.000
_cell.length_b   1.000
_cell.length_c   1.000
_cell.angle_alpha   90.00
_cell.angle_beta   90.00
_cell.angle_gamma   90.00
#
_symmetry.space_group_name_H-M   'P 1'
#
loop_
_entity.id
_entity.type
_entity.pdbx_description
1 polymer ?
#
loop_
_entity_poly.entity_id
_entity_poly.type
_entity_poly.pdbx_seq_one_letter_code
_entity_poly.pdbx_strand_id
1 'polypeptide(L)'
;RLVRGRARDLLDQLGQPARDAVDLRQRRAGVVRQPRAFDHALPDIARTLSRSHALLEWADGLLWVTDLHTTNGTTITAPDGAVQPLVPGQRTAAAIGWHVELGERDYTVTAGDPA
;
A
#
# COMPACT_ATOMS: atom_id res chain seq x y z
N ARG A 1 16.88 4.66 52.69
CA ARG A 1 17.73 3.56 52.16
C ARG A 1 17.36 3.35 50.70
N LEU A 2 18.35 3.47 49.81
CA LEU A 2 18.27 3.38 48.35
C LEU A 2 17.90 1.97 47.89
N VAL A 3 17.05 1.82 46.85
CA VAL A 3 17.36 1.00 45.65
C VAL A 3 16.63 1.62 44.44
N ARG A 4 17.34 2.49 43.72
CA ARG A 4 17.15 2.71 42.28
C ARG A 4 17.68 1.47 41.57
N GLY A 5 16.89 0.85 40.70
CA GLY A 5 17.42 -0.11 39.73
C GLY A 5 16.44 -1.23 39.39
N ARG A 6 15.49 -0.98 38.48
CA ARG A 6 14.74 -2.03 37.76
C ARG A 6 14.27 -1.67 36.35
N ALA A 7 14.55 -0.47 35.85
CA ALA A 7 14.13 -0.07 34.51
C ALA A 7 15.19 -0.34 33.41
N ARG A 8 16.46 -0.57 33.77
CA ARG A 8 17.53 -0.83 32.80
C ARG A 8 17.62 -2.31 32.37
N ASP A 9 17.24 -3.25 33.24
CA ASP A 9 17.32 -4.70 32.96
C ASP A 9 16.25 -5.23 31.99
N LEU A 10 15.20 -4.45 31.69
CA LEU A 10 14.10 -4.93 30.85
C LEU A 10 14.47 -4.97 29.36
N LEU A 11 15.32 -4.03 28.91
CA LEU A 11 15.78 -3.98 27.51
C LEU A 11 16.87 -5.03 27.22
N ASP A 12 17.56 -5.51 28.24
CA ASP A 12 18.62 -6.50 28.08
C ASP A 12 18.12 -7.93 27.86
N GLN A 13 16.88 -8.21 28.26
CA GLN A 13 16.22 -9.51 28.12
C GLN A 13 15.47 -9.68 26.80
N LEU A 14 15.40 -8.65 25.96
CA LEU A 14 14.83 -8.74 24.63
C LEU A 14 15.89 -9.26 23.66
N GLY A 15 15.69 -10.45 23.10
CA GLY A 15 16.57 -11.01 22.08
C GLY A 15 16.78 -10.03 20.91
N GLN A 16 17.90 -10.16 20.20
CA GLN A 16 18.27 -9.33 19.05
C GLN A 16 17.12 -8.92 18.10
N PRO A 17 16.20 -9.83 17.68
CA PRO A 17 15.09 -9.45 16.80
C PRO A 17 14.12 -8.42 17.41
N ALA A 18 13.93 -8.41 18.73
CA ALA A 18 13.06 -7.44 19.40
C ALA A 18 13.73 -6.05 19.53
N ARG A 19 15.07 -6.01 19.63
CA ARG A 19 15.84 -4.76 19.58
C ARG A 19 15.81 -4.16 18.18
N ASP A 20 15.95 -4.99 17.14
CA ASP A 20 15.86 -4.56 15.74
C ASP A 20 14.46 -4.03 15.41
N ALA A 21 13.40 -4.66 15.93
CA ALA A 21 12.03 -4.19 15.76
C ALA A 21 11.75 -2.82 16.43
N VAL A 22 12.44 -2.51 17.54
CA VAL A 22 12.34 -1.20 18.20
C VAL A 22 13.11 -0.13 17.42
N ASP A 23 14.29 -0.44 16.88
CA ASP A 23 15.05 0.49 16.03
C ASP A 23 14.28 0.82 14.74
N LEU A 24 13.64 -0.17 14.11
CA LEU A 24 12.77 0.04 12.94
C LEU A 24 11.56 0.94 13.23
N ARG A 25 11.02 0.93 14.45
CA ARG A 25 9.93 1.83 14.87
C ARG A 25 10.41 3.23 15.25
N GLN A 26 11.67 3.38 15.67
CA GLN A 26 12.24 4.63 16.20
C GLN A 26 13.03 5.42 15.16
N ARG A 27 13.36 4.83 14.00
CA ARG A 27 13.96 5.57 12.87
C ARG A 27 12.96 6.56 12.32
N ARG A 28 13.12 7.80 12.80
CA ARG A 28 12.43 9.01 12.35
C ARG A 28 12.25 8.94 10.84
N ALA A 29 10.98 8.92 10.44
CA ALA A 29 10.57 9.26 9.10
C ALA A 29 11.37 10.50 8.67
N GLY A 30 12.25 10.31 7.68
CA GLY A 30 12.65 11.43 6.85
C GLY A 30 11.38 12.12 6.36
N VAL A 31 11.46 13.40 6.06
CA VAL A 31 10.33 14.10 5.43
C VAL A 31 10.05 13.41 4.10
N VAL A 32 9.23 12.36 4.13
CA VAL A 32 8.59 11.79 2.96
C VAL A 32 7.75 12.94 2.48
N ARG A 33 8.12 13.51 1.33
CA ARG A 33 7.20 14.36 0.59
C ARG A 33 5.93 13.53 0.47
N GLN A 34 4.90 13.87 1.25
CA GLN A 34 3.61 13.23 1.08
C GLN A 34 3.25 13.44 -0.38
N PRO A 35 3.13 12.36 -1.19
CA PRO A 35 2.64 12.53 -2.54
C PRO A 35 1.28 13.19 -2.40
N ARG A 36 1.11 14.36 -3.02
CA ARG A 36 -0.19 15.01 -3.05
C ARG A 36 -1.09 14.11 -3.89
N ALA A 37 -2.17 13.63 -3.29
CA ALA A 37 -3.21 12.96 -4.05
C ALA A 37 -3.80 13.96 -5.05
N PHE A 38 -3.97 13.52 -6.28
CA PHE A 38 -4.68 14.26 -7.31
C PHE A 38 -5.70 13.32 -7.94
N ASP A 39 -6.87 13.86 -8.24
CA ASP A 39 -7.92 13.10 -8.90
C ASP A 39 -7.54 12.89 -10.38
N HIS A 40 -7.64 11.64 -10.83
CA HIS A 40 -7.50 11.30 -12.24
C HIS A 40 -8.84 10.83 -12.78
N ALA A 41 -9.46 11.64 -13.65
CA ALA A 41 -10.75 11.31 -14.23
C ALA A 41 -10.58 10.30 -15.39
N LEU A 42 -11.29 9.18 -15.29
CA LEU A 42 -11.30 8.13 -16.30
C LEU A 42 -12.62 8.15 -17.07
N PRO A 43 -12.62 8.18 -18.41
CA PRO A 43 -13.85 8.24 -19.20
C PRO A 43 -14.56 6.89 -19.18
N ASP A 44 -15.70 6.78 -18.50
CA ASP A 44 -16.39 5.51 -18.28
C ASP A 44 -17.83 5.52 -18.82
N ILE A 45 -17.96 5.16 -20.09
CA ILE A 45 -19.25 5.13 -20.80
C ILE A 45 -20.15 4.00 -20.27
N ALA A 46 -19.55 2.88 -19.88
CA ALA A 46 -20.26 1.71 -19.35
C ALA A 46 -20.82 1.96 -17.95
N ARG A 47 -20.37 3.03 -17.25
CA ARG A 47 -20.80 3.42 -15.91
C ARG A 47 -20.50 2.35 -14.86
N THR A 48 -19.35 1.71 -14.99
CA THR A 48 -18.87 0.65 -14.10
C THR A 48 -17.93 1.18 -13.01
N LEU A 49 -17.50 2.44 -13.10
CA LEU A 49 -16.68 3.11 -12.10
C LEU A 49 -17.54 3.94 -11.13
N SER A 50 -17.20 3.84 -9.84
CA SER A 50 -17.67 4.79 -8.83
C SER A 50 -17.00 6.16 -8.99
N ARG A 51 -17.62 7.23 -8.47
CA ARG A 51 -17.09 8.61 -8.54
C ARG A 51 -15.67 8.72 -7.98
N SER A 52 -15.40 8.03 -6.87
CA SER A 52 -14.07 7.82 -6.30
C SER A 52 -13.89 6.32 -6.20
N HIS A 53 -13.14 5.73 -7.14
CA HIS A 53 -13.09 4.27 -7.29
C HIS A 53 -11.98 3.65 -6.46
N ALA A 54 -10.73 4.05 -6.73
CA ALA A 54 -9.57 3.52 -6.04
C ALA A 54 -8.60 4.64 -5.69
N LEU A 55 -7.88 4.46 -4.59
CA LEU A 55 -6.66 5.21 -4.29
C LEU A 55 -5.47 4.43 -4.84
N LEU A 56 -4.66 5.11 -5.66
CA LEU A 56 -3.46 4.58 -6.29
C LEU A 56 -2.23 5.30 -5.74
N GLU A 57 -1.27 4.55 -5.21
CA GLU A 57 -0.06 5.11 -4.62
C GLU A 57 1.18 4.35 -5.09
N TRP A 58 2.16 5.06 -5.65
CA TRP A 58 3.47 4.50 -5.90
C TRP A 58 4.34 4.61 -4.65
N ALA A 59 4.73 3.47 -4.08
CA ALA A 59 5.63 3.40 -2.94
C ALA A 59 6.46 2.12 -2.98
N ASP A 60 7.74 2.22 -2.64
CA ASP A 60 8.67 1.08 -2.54
C ASP A 60 8.75 0.24 -3.83
N GLY A 61 8.63 0.89 -5.00
CA GLY A 61 8.68 0.23 -6.31
C GLY A 61 7.42 -0.55 -6.71
N LEU A 62 6.35 -0.45 -5.91
CA LEU A 62 5.07 -1.12 -6.15
C LEU A 62 3.96 -0.10 -6.33
N LEU A 63 2.93 -0.50 -7.08
CA LEU A 63 1.65 0.21 -7.09
C LEU A 63 0.80 -0.35 -5.96
N TRP A 64 0.39 0.51 -5.05
CA TRP A 64 -0.56 0.16 -4.02
C TRP A 64 -1.95 0.63 -4.42
N VAL A 65 -2.89 -0.29 -4.36
CA VAL A 65 -4.27 -0.11 -4.78
C VAL A 65 -5.17 -0.30 -3.56
N THR A 66 -6.07 0.65 -3.33
CA THR A 66 -7.10 0.54 -2.29
C THR A 66 -8.46 0.83 -2.93
N ASP A 67 -9.36 -0.16 -2.91
CA ASP A 67 -10.75 0.06 -3.30
C ASP A 67 -11.46 0.97 -2.29
N LEU A 68 -12.15 2.00 -2.77
CA LEU A 68 -12.80 3.01 -1.94
C LEU A 68 -14.27 2.67 -1.63
N HIS A 69 -14.55 1.39 -1.34
CA HIS A 69 -15.88 0.85 -1.09
C HIS A 69 -16.80 0.97 -2.31
N THR A 70 -16.29 0.54 -3.46
CA THR A 70 -17.00 0.64 -4.72
C THR A 70 -18.04 -0.47 -4.89
N THR A 71 -19.06 -0.23 -5.71
CA THR A 71 -20.12 -1.22 -5.95
C THR A 71 -19.64 -2.40 -6.79
N ASN A 72 -18.83 -2.13 -7.82
CA ASN A 72 -18.37 -3.16 -8.76
C ASN A 72 -17.01 -3.76 -8.34
N GLY A 73 -16.35 -3.18 -7.34
CA GLY A 73 -15.11 -3.68 -6.78
C GLY A 73 -13.88 -3.36 -7.62
N THR A 74 -12.75 -3.78 -7.05
CA THR A 74 -11.42 -3.70 -7.67
C THR A 74 -10.75 -5.07 -7.56
N THR A 75 -10.10 -5.50 -8.62
CA THR A 75 -9.36 -6.78 -8.69
C THR A 75 -7.94 -6.53 -9.19
N ILE A 76 -6.97 -7.30 -8.71
CA ILE A 76 -5.64 -7.36 -9.30
C ILE A 76 -5.35 -8.76 -9.82
N THR A 77 -4.64 -8.84 -10.92
CA THR A 77 -4.27 -10.11 -11.56
C THR A 77 -2.78 -10.13 -11.84
N ALA A 78 -2.09 -11.16 -11.35
CA ALA A 78 -0.66 -11.36 -11.58
C ALA A 78 -0.40 -11.91 -13.00
N PRO A 79 0.84 -11.79 -13.53
CA PRO A 79 1.19 -12.28 -14.86
C PRO A 79 0.99 -13.79 -15.07
N ASP A 80 0.98 -14.59 -14.00
CA ASP A 80 0.69 -16.02 -14.03
C ASP A 80 -0.81 -16.35 -14.06
N GLY A 81 -1.67 -15.32 -14.03
CA GLY A 81 -3.12 -15.44 -14.03
C GLY A 81 -3.74 -15.57 -12.64
N ALA A 82 -2.95 -15.47 -11.55
CA ALA A 82 -3.52 -15.45 -10.20
C ALA A 82 -4.35 -14.17 -9.99
N VAL A 83 -5.66 -14.35 -9.77
CA VAL A 83 -6.63 -13.28 -9.57
C VAL A 83 -6.88 -13.06 -8.08
N GLN A 84 -6.81 -11.81 -7.63
CA GLN A 84 -7.09 -11.39 -6.27
C GLN A 84 -8.06 -10.20 -6.24
N PRO A 85 -9.33 -10.41 -5.86
CA PRO A 85 -10.23 -9.32 -5.51
C PRO A 85 -9.72 -8.57 -4.26
N LEU A 86 -9.86 -7.24 -4.26
CA LEU A 86 -9.46 -6.43 -3.12
C LEU A 86 -10.53 -6.43 -2.04
N VAL A 87 -10.08 -6.40 -0.78
CA VAL A 87 -10.95 -6.04 0.34
C VAL A 87 -11.07 -4.51 0.38
N PRO A 88 -12.28 -3.93 0.34
CA PRO A 88 -12.45 -2.48 0.40
C PRO A 88 -11.78 -1.83 1.61
N GLY A 89 -11.10 -0.71 1.38
CA GLY A 89 -10.33 0.02 2.40
C GLY A 89 -9.00 -0.62 2.78
N GLN A 90 -8.68 -1.83 2.30
CA GLN A 90 -7.40 -2.48 2.53
C GLN A 90 -6.43 -2.23 1.38
N ARG A 91 -5.25 -1.71 1.73
CA ARG A 91 -4.17 -1.46 0.78
C ARG A 91 -3.56 -2.78 0.31
N THR A 92 -3.55 -3.00 -1.00
CA THR A 92 -3.02 -4.22 -1.64
C THR A 92 -1.98 -3.85 -2.69
N ALA A 93 -0.86 -4.57 -2.74
CA ALA A 93 0.23 -4.27 -3.67
C ALA A 93 0.06 -5.01 -5.01
N ALA A 94 0.34 -4.31 -6.10
CA ALA A 94 0.49 -4.83 -7.44
C ALA A 94 1.88 -4.46 -7.98
N ALA A 95 2.58 -5.43 -8.55
CA ALA A 95 3.90 -5.20 -9.14
C ALA A 95 3.79 -4.79 -10.61
N ILE A 96 4.90 -4.32 -11.19
CA ILE A 96 4.99 -4.11 -12.64
C ILE A 96 4.63 -5.41 -13.38
N GLY A 97 3.87 -5.28 -14.47
CA GLY A 97 3.34 -6.38 -15.28
C GLY A 97 1.99 -6.94 -14.79
N TRP A 98 1.52 -6.52 -13.61
CA TRP A 98 0.20 -6.92 -13.11
C TRP A 98 -0.90 -6.12 -13.81
N HIS A 99 -2.10 -6.68 -13.79
CA HIS A 99 -3.32 -6.01 -14.21
C HIS A 99 -4.12 -5.55 -13.00
N VAL A 100 -4.72 -4.37 -13.09
CA VAL A 100 -5.67 -3.81 -12.13
C VAL A 100 -6.99 -3.61 -12.86
N GLU A 101 -8.02 -4.31 -12.42
CA GLU A 101 -9.38 -4.11 -12.89
C GLU A 101 -10.13 -3.21 -11.92
N LEU A 102 -10.63 -2.08 -12.42
CA LEU A 102 -11.50 -1.15 -11.68
C LEU A 102 -12.90 -1.23 -12.29
N GLY A 103 -13.87 -1.79 -11.56
CA GLY A 103 -15.16 -2.13 -12.15
C GLY A 103 -15.00 -3.12 -13.30
N GLU A 104 -15.29 -2.72 -14.54
CA GLU A 104 -15.09 -3.56 -15.75
C GLU A 104 -13.94 -3.04 -16.63
N ARG A 105 -13.01 -2.28 -16.05
CA ARG A 105 -11.92 -1.64 -16.80
C ARG A 105 -10.58 -2.19 -16.37
N ASP A 106 -9.85 -2.74 -17.34
CA ASP A 106 -8.53 -3.31 -17.15
C ASP A 106 -7.41 -2.29 -17.42
N TYR A 107 -6.43 -2.25 -16.53
CA TYR A 107 -5.24 -1.40 -16.60
C TYR A 107 -3.99 -2.21 -16.32
N THR A 108 -2.94 -2.05 -17.14
CA THR A 108 -1.64 -2.67 -16.89
C THR A 108 -0.73 -1.77 -16.06
N VAL A 109 -0.13 -2.34 -15.01
CA VAL A 109 0.91 -1.68 -14.22
C VAL A 109 2.22 -1.73 -15.00
N THR A 110 2.66 -0.59 -15.52
CA THR A 110 3.92 -0.47 -16.26
C THR A 110 4.89 0.45 -15.53
N ALA A 111 6.19 0.21 -15.70
CA ALA A 111 7.17 1.21 -15.32
C ALA A 111 6.98 2.42 -16.24
N GLY A 112 6.97 3.63 -15.69
CA GLY A 112 7.03 4.82 -16.52
C GLY A 112 8.36 4.84 -17.29
N ASP A 113 8.31 5.16 -18.57
CA ASP A 113 9.55 5.48 -19.29
C ASP A 113 10.21 6.68 -18.60
N PRO A 114 11.53 6.65 -18.35
CA PRO A 114 12.23 7.85 -17.91
C PRO A 114 12.09 8.91 -19.01
N ALA A 115 11.36 9.98 -18.70
CA ALA A 115 11.26 11.17 -19.54
C ALA A 115 12.62 11.82 -19.78
#